data_AF-X1AWN2-F1
#
_entry.id   AF-X1AWN2-F1
#
_cell.length_a   1.000
_cell.length_b   1.000
_cell.length_c   1.000
_cell.angle_alpha   90.00
_cell.angle_beta   90.00
_cell.angle_gamma   90.00
#
_symmetry.space_group_name_H-M   'P 1'
#
loop_
_entity.id
_entity.type
_entity.pdbx_description
1 polymer ?
#
loop_
_entity_poly.entity_id
_entity_poly.type
_entity_poly.pdbx_seq_one_letter_code
_entity_poly.pdbx_strand_id
1 'polypeptide(L)' 'MKLESLEFENNGFIPQKFTCEGKDINPGLIIEDIP' A
#
# COMPACT_ATOMS: atom_id res chain seq x y z
N MET A 1 4.59 -16.39 1.18
CA MET A 1 3.81 -15.27 0.64
C MET A 1 4.06 -14.05 1.49
N LYS A 2 4.47 -12.95 0.83
CA LYS A 2 4.79 -11.66 1.43
C LYS A 2 4.05 -10.57 0.64
N LEU A 3 3.56 -9.55 1.33
CA LEU A 3 2.81 -8.44 0.75
C LEU A 3 3.37 -7.11 1.28
N GLU A 4 3.79 -6.23 0.39
CA GLU A 4 4.41 -4.94 0.74
C GLU A 4 3.95 -3.81 -0.19
N SER A 5 4.18 -2.57 0.21
CA SER A 5 3.95 -1.36 -0.57
C SER A 5 5.21 -0.50 -0.50
N LEU A 6 5.62 0.11 -1.62
CA LEU A 6 6.73 1.08 -1.61
C LEU A 6 6.30 2.44 -1.03
N GLU A 7 5.01 2.61 -0.78
CA GLU A 7 4.42 3.89 -0.42
C GLU A 7 4.22 4.04 1.10
N PHE A 8 4.23 2.93 1.84
CA PHE A 8 4.08 2.90 3.29
C PHE A 8 4.57 1.58 3.89
N GLU A 9 5.00 1.63 5.15
CA GLU A 9 5.42 0.47 5.93
C GLU A 9 4.21 -0.27 6.52
N ASN A 10 4.41 -1.55 6.88
CA ASN A 10 3.38 -2.34 7.54
C ASN A 10 2.98 -1.71 8.90
N ASN A 11 1.68 -1.54 9.12
CA ASN A 11 1.09 -0.79 10.25
C ASN A 11 1.48 0.70 10.32
N GLY A 12 2.11 1.23 9.28
CA GLY A 12 2.38 2.66 9.13
C GLY A 12 1.16 3.45 8.69
N PHE A 13 1.32 4.77 8.63
CA PHE A 13 0.27 5.66 8.12
C PHE A 13 0.14 5.52 6.59
N ILE A 14 -1.09 5.38 6.10
CA ILE A 14 -1.36 5.35 4.67
C ILE A 14 -1.39 6.79 4.15
N PRO A 15 -0.55 7.17 3.16
CA PRO A 15 -0.55 8.52 2.62
C PRO A 15 -1.95 8.95 2.13
N GLN A 16 -2.34 10.20 2.44
CA GLN A 16 -3.67 10.73 2.15
C GLN A 16 -4.09 10.58 0.68
N LYS A 17 -3.13 10.61 -0.28
CA LYS A 17 -3.45 10.39 -1.71
C LYS A 17 -4.20 9.07 -1.98
N PHE A 18 -4.06 8.07 -1.11
CA PHE A 18 -4.72 6.77 -1.23
C PHE A 18 -5.98 6.62 -0.38
N THR A 19 -6.41 7.67 0.31
CA THR A 19 -7.65 7.68 1.10
C THR A 19 -8.73 8.50 0.39
N CYS A 20 -9.97 8.39 0.87
CA CYS A 20 -11.11 9.15 0.36
C CYS A 20 -10.98 10.67 0.57
N GLU A 21 -10.09 11.10 1.47
CA GLU A 21 -9.78 12.52 1.71
C GLU A 21 -8.71 13.06 0.74
N GLY A 22 -8.12 12.21 -0.10
CA GLY A 22 -7.12 12.59 -1.07
C GLY A 22 -7.57 12.37 -2.50
N LYS A 23 -6.78 11.61 -3.26
CA LYS A 23 -7.04 11.35 -4.67
C LYS A 23 -7.89 10.10 -4.90
N ASP A 24 -8.16 9.35 -3.83
CA ASP A 24 -8.95 8.11 -3.88
C ASP A 24 -8.44 7.12 -4.95
N ILE A 25 -7.11 6.96 -5.01
CA ILE A 25 -6.44 6.00 -5.88
C ILE A 25 -5.85 4.86 -5.07
N ASN A 26 -5.68 3.69 -5.67
CA ASN A 26 -5.09 2.55 -4.98
C ASN A 26 -3.55 2.66 -4.91
N PRO A 27 -2.92 2.27 -3.79
CA PRO A 27 -1.47 2.13 -3.73
C PRO A 27 -1.00 0.94 -4.57
N GLY A 28 0.25 1.00 -5.03
CA GLY A 28 0.91 -0.16 -5.60
C GLY A 28 1.22 -1.19 -4.51
N LEU A 29 0.96 -2.47 -4.78
CA LEU A 29 1.28 -3.58 -3.90
C LEU A 29 2.24 -4.54 -4.60
N ILE A 30 3.24 -4.99 -3.87
CA ILE A 30 4.22 -5.99 -4.28
C ILE A 30 3.88 -7.28 -3.55
N ILE A 31 3.70 -8.37 -4.31
CA ILE A 31 3.41 -9.70 -3.78
C ILE A 31 4.56 -10.63 -4.17
N GLU A 32 5.18 -11.25 -3.17
CA GLU A 32 6.33 -12.13 -3.33
C GLU A 32 6.09 -13.46 -2.59
N ASP A 33 6.98 -14.45 -2.81
CA ASP A 33 6.94 -15.78 -2.19
C ASP A 33 5.60 -16.52 -2.42
N ILE A 34 5.07 -16.48 -3.65
CA ILE A 34 3.89 -17.25 -4.06
C ILE A 34 4.29 -18.74 -4.16
N PRO A 35 3.59 -19.67 -3.48
CA PRO A 35 3.90 -21.10 -3.53
C PRO A 35 3.80 -21.70 -4.95
#